data_AF-A0A9E5LUB1-F1
#
_entry.id   AF-A0A9E5LUB1-F1
#
_cell.length_a   1.000
_cell.length_b   1.000
_cell.length_c   1.000
_cell.angle_alpha   90.00
_cell.angle_beta   90.00
_cell.angle_gamma   90.00
#
_symmetry.space_group_name_H-M   'P 1'
#
loop_
_entity.id
_entity.type
_entity.pdbx_description
1 polymer ?
#
loop_
_entity_poly.entity_id
_entity_poly.type
_entity_poly.pdbx_seq_one_letter_code
_entity_poly.pdbx_strand_id
1 'polypeptide(L)'
;MATQSLYRRYRPRRFGELKGQEHVVRALRNAVAHDRGGQAYLFSGPRGTGKTSAARILAKVLNCTNPDKGEPCCECESCLAIERGTSFDVLELDAASNNGVDNIRELIERAAMGNPGRHRVFILDEVHML
;
A
#
# COMPACT_ATOMS: atom_id res chain seq x y z
N MET A 1 1.33 -0.94 29.30
CA MET A 1 1.18 -0.34 27.96
C MET A 1 2.32 -0.86 27.09
N ALA A 2 2.03 -1.53 25.98
CA ALA A 2 3.08 -2.08 25.13
C ALA A 2 3.85 -0.94 24.45
N THR A 3 5.16 -0.86 24.70
CA THR A 3 6.05 0.12 24.08
C THR A 3 6.15 -0.17 22.59
N GLN A 4 5.55 0.67 21.75
CA GLN A 4 5.64 0.54 20.29
C GLN A 4 7.03 0.99 19.83
N SER A 5 7.65 0.20 18.94
CA SER A 5 8.94 0.58 18.35
C SER A 5 8.83 1.89 17.56
N LEU A 6 9.90 2.69 17.58
CA LEU A 6 9.93 4.00 16.92
C LEU A 6 9.64 3.90 15.42
N TYR A 7 10.17 2.89 14.73
CA TYR A 7 9.96 2.71 13.30
C TYR A 7 8.49 2.39 12.93
N ARG A 8 7.72 1.79 13.85
CA ARG A 8 6.27 1.60 13.64
C ARG A 8 5.50 2.87 13.97
N ARG A 9 5.88 3.56 15.04
CA ARG A 9 5.24 4.81 15.49
C ARG A 9 5.40 5.95 14.47
N TYR A 10 6.57 6.04 13.82
CA TYR A 10 6.90 7.07 12.84
C TYR A 10 6.86 6.58 11.40
N ARG A 11 6.14 5.47 11.13
CA ARG A 11 5.97 5.01 9.75
C ARG A 11 5.18 6.07 8.97
N PRO A 12 5.67 6.54 7.81
CA PRO A 12 4.97 7.53 7.00
C PRO A 12 3.56 7.08 6.62
N ARG A 13 2.58 7.96 6.82
CA ARG A 13 1.16 7.77 6.52
C ARG A 13 0.72 8.53 5.27
N ARG A 14 1.50 9.53 4.85
CA ARG A 14 1.31 10.38 3.66
C ARG A 14 2.56 10.37 2.78
N PHE A 15 2.43 10.65 1.48
CA PHE A 15 3.59 10.67 0.59
C PHE A 15 4.55 11.81 0.97
N GLY A 16 4.03 12.96 1.38
CA GLY A 16 4.85 14.08 1.90
C GLY A 16 5.68 13.78 3.15
N GLU A 17 5.42 12.67 3.85
CA GLU A 17 6.20 12.23 5.01
C GLU A 17 7.39 11.33 4.61
N LEU A 18 7.42 10.81 3.37
CA LEU A 18 8.58 10.07 2.84
C LEU A 18 9.75 11.03 2.59
N LYS A 19 10.95 10.67 3.08
CA LYS A 19 12.15 11.51 2.98
C LYS A 19 13.06 11.05 1.84
N GLY A 20 13.56 12.00 1.04
CA GLY A 20 14.57 11.78 -0.01
C GLY A 20 14.06 11.09 -1.28
N GLN A 21 12.75 10.98 -1.45
CA GLN A 21 12.10 10.30 -2.59
C GLN A 21 11.19 11.26 -3.37
N GLU A 22 11.59 12.53 -3.50
CA GLU A 22 10.75 13.63 -4.01
C GLU A 22 10.21 13.35 -5.41
N HIS A 23 11.04 12.76 -6.28
CA HIS A 23 10.66 12.42 -7.66
C HIS A 23 9.59 11.31 -7.69
N VAL A 24 9.75 10.26 -6.89
CA VAL A 24 8.77 9.15 -6.77
C VAL A 24 7.47 9.67 -6.17
N VAL A 25 7.55 10.43 -5.08
CA VAL A 25 6.40 11.04 -4.40
C VAL A 25 5.61 11.91 -5.38
N ARG A 26 6.28 12.76 -6.15
CA ARG A 26 5.62 13.62 -7.15
C ARG A 26 4.94 12.80 -8.24
N ALA A 27 5.59 11.76 -8.75
CA ALA A 27 5.03 10.89 -9.77
C ALA A 27 3.76 10.17 -9.28
N LEU A 28 3.81 9.55 -8.09
CA LEU A 28 2.68 8.84 -7.49
C LEU A 28 1.51 9.78 -7.17
N ARG A 29 1.79 10.94 -6.56
CA ARG A 29 0.75 11.94 -6.26
C ARG A 29 0.05 12.41 -7.52
N ASN A 30 0.82 12.69 -8.58
CA ASN A 30 0.26 13.13 -9.85
C ASN A 30 -0.56 12.01 -10.51
N ALA A 31 -0.08 10.76 -10.50
CA ALA A 31 -0.78 9.63 -11.07
C ALA A 31 -2.15 9.45 -10.43
N VAL A 32 -2.23 9.49 -9.09
CA VAL A 32 -3.51 9.31 -8.38
C VAL A 32 -4.41 10.54 -8.48
N ALA A 33 -3.85 11.76 -8.41
CA ALA A 33 -4.63 13.00 -8.52
C ALA A 33 -5.31 13.17 -9.89
N HIS A 34 -4.76 12.59 -10.95
CA HIS A 34 -5.30 12.66 -12.31
C HIS A 34 -5.97 11.37 -12.76
N ASP A 35 -6.19 10.41 -11.86
CA ASP A 35 -6.77 9.09 -12.16
C ASP A 35 -6.02 8.34 -13.28
N ARG A 36 -4.70 8.52 -13.35
CA ARG A 36 -3.77 7.86 -14.30
C ARG A 36 -2.93 6.79 -13.62
N GLY A 37 -3.47 6.14 -12.60
CA GLY A 37 -2.79 5.07 -11.89
C GLY A 37 -2.61 3.83 -12.77
N GLY A 38 -1.43 3.22 -12.75
CA GLY A 38 -1.20 1.92 -13.36
C GLY A 38 -1.88 0.78 -12.57
N GLN A 39 -2.07 -0.37 -13.22
CA GLN A 39 -2.60 -1.58 -12.58
C GLN A 39 -1.57 -2.27 -11.67
N ALA A 40 -0.28 -2.06 -11.92
CA ALA A 40 0.80 -2.68 -11.17
C ALA A 40 1.95 -1.68 -10.94
N TYR A 41 2.53 -1.75 -9.73
CA TYR A 41 3.68 -0.94 -9.34
C TYR A 41 4.76 -1.84 -8.74
N LEU A 42 5.98 -1.72 -9.23
CA LEU A 42 7.16 -2.37 -8.65
C LEU A 42 7.99 -1.32 -7.90
N PHE A 43 8.01 -1.42 -6.57
CA PHE A 43 8.90 -0.62 -5.74
C PHE A 43 10.21 -1.39 -5.53
N SER A 44 11.31 -0.88 -6.07
CA SER A 44 12.63 -1.49 -5.93
C SER A 44 13.55 -0.63 -5.04
N GLY A 45 14.56 -1.27 -4.46
CA GLY A 45 15.59 -0.61 -3.66
C GLY A 45 15.93 -1.35 -2.36
N PRO A 46 16.97 -0.89 -1.62
CA PRO A 46 17.42 -1.52 -0.39
C PRO A 46 16.34 -1.62 0.71
N ARG A 47 16.59 -2.46 1.71
CA ARG A 47 15.72 -2.55 2.89
C ARG A 47 15.70 -1.21 3.63
N GLY A 48 14.52 -0.79 4.08
CA GLY A 48 14.35 0.44 4.87
C GLY A 48 14.19 1.74 4.06
N THR A 49 14.24 1.72 2.73
CA THR A 49 14.04 2.92 1.88
C THR A 49 12.59 3.37 1.74
N GLY A 50 11.64 2.69 2.39
CA GLY A 50 10.23 3.07 2.40
C GLY A 50 9.34 2.40 1.35
N LYS A 51 9.80 1.34 0.67
CA LYS A 51 9.05 0.58 -0.36
C LYS A 51 7.63 0.20 0.10
N THR A 52 7.53 -0.61 1.15
CA THR A 52 6.25 -1.08 1.70
C THR A 52 5.41 0.08 2.25
N SER A 53 6.05 1.12 2.79
CA SER A 53 5.33 2.32 3.25
C SER A 53 4.71 3.09 2.09
N ALA A 54 5.43 3.29 0.98
CA ALA A 54 4.90 3.93 -0.23
C ALA A 54 3.74 3.13 -0.83
N ALA A 55 3.85 1.79 -0.88
CA ALA A 55 2.78 0.91 -1.32
C ALA A 55 1.51 1.05 -0.46
N ARG A 56 1.65 1.06 0.87
CA ARG A 56 0.52 1.29 1.80
C ARG A 56 -0.11 2.67 1.63
N ILE A 57 0.70 3.72 1.46
CA ILE A 57 0.19 5.08 1.24
C ILE A 57 -0.61 5.10 -0.07
N LEU A 58 -0.09 4.52 -1.16
CA LEU A 58 -0.80 4.41 -2.42
C LEU A 58 -2.15 3.69 -2.27
N ALA A 59 -2.16 2.55 -1.59
CA ALA A 59 -3.39 1.80 -1.31
C ALA A 59 -4.42 2.65 -0.53
N LYS A 60 -3.96 3.46 0.44
CA LYS A 60 -4.82 4.39 1.16
C LYS A 60 -5.42 5.44 0.24
N VAL A 61 -4.64 6.09 -0.63
CA VAL A 61 -5.18 7.14 -1.51
C VAL A 61 -6.23 6.57 -2.46
N LEU A 62 -5.97 5.38 -3.02
CA LEU A 62 -6.88 4.70 -3.95
C LEU A 62 -8.25 4.36 -3.32
N ASN A 63 -8.28 4.07 -2.03
CA ASN A 63 -9.50 3.72 -1.29
C ASN A 63 -9.98 4.83 -0.32
N CYS A 64 -9.37 6.00 -0.35
CA CYS A 64 -9.73 7.13 0.48
C CYS A 64 -11.07 7.73 0.00
N THR A 65 -11.98 8.04 0.93
CA THR A 65 -13.24 8.72 0.63
C THR A 65 -13.08 10.21 0.35
N ASN A 66 -12.01 10.83 0.88
CA ASN A 66 -11.73 12.26 0.71
C ASN A 66 -10.22 12.49 0.45
N PRO A 67 -9.66 12.04 -0.69
CA PRO A 67 -8.27 12.30 -1.03
C PRO A 67 -8.07 13.78 -1.40
N ASP A 68 -6.95 14.37 -0.99
CA ASP A 68 -6.58 15.75 -1.34
C ASP A 68 -5.26 15.78 -2.09
N LYS A 69 -5.25 16.30 -3.33
CA LYS A 69 -4.03 16.48 -4.15
C LYS A 69 -3.11 15.25 -4.18
N GLY A 70 -3.71 14.06 -4.33
CA GLY A 70 -3.00 12.78 -4.40
C GLY A 70 -2.50 12.27 -3.03
N GLU A 71 -3.00 12.81 -1.92
CA GLU A 71 -2.69 12.39 -0.55
C GLU A 71 -3.93 11.79 0.13
N PRO A 72 -3.75 10.82 1.05
CA PRO A 72 -4.87 10.26 1.79
C PRO A 72 -5.26 11.18 2.96
N CYS A 73 -6.54 11.19 3.36
CA CYS A 73 -6.97 11.98 4.52
C CYS A 73 -6.43 11.44 5.86
N CYS A 74 -6.12 10.13 5.92
CA CYS A 74 -5.67 9.42 7.13
C CYS A 74 -6.67 9.36 8.29
N GLU A 75 -7.92 9.77 8.09
CA GLU A 75 -8.95 9.84 9.15
C GLU A 75 -10.24 9.06 8.82
N CYS A 76 -10.53 8.82 7.54
CA CYS A 76 -11.69 8.03 7.16
C CYS A 76 -11.51 6.54 7.50
N GLU A 77 -12.63 5.82 7.60
CA GLU A 77 -12.66 4.41 8.00
C GLU A 77 -11.74 3.54 7.13
N SER A 78 -11.75 3.74 5.81
CA SER A 78 -10.86 3.03 4.88
C SER A 78 -9.38 3.28 5.18
N CYS A 79 -8.98 4.55 5.35
CA CYS A 79 -7.60 4.91 5.67
C CYS A 79 -7.15 4.31 7.01
N LEU A 80 -8.03 4.30 8.01
CA LEU A 80 -7.77 3.73 9.33
C LEU A 80 -7.69 2.19 9.29
N ALA A 81 -8.56 1.54 8.53
CA ALA A 81 -8.57 0.09 8.35
C ALA A 81 -7.28 -0.39 7.65
N ILE A 82 -6.83 0.32 6.60
CA ILE A 82 -5.58 0.01 5.91
C ILE A 82 -4.37 0.24 6.85
N GLU A 83 -4.38 1.31 7.64
CA GLU A 83 -3.31 1.56 8.61
C GLU A 83 -3.21 0.46 9.68
N ARG A 84 -4.36 -0.05 10.13
CA ARG A 84 -4.45 -1.14 11.12
C ARG A 84 -4.22 -2.53 10.51
N GLY A 85 -4.18 -2.64 9.18
CA GLY A 85 -4.10 -3.93 8.48
C GLY A 85 -5.38 -4.76 8.55
N THR A 86 -6.53 -4.12 8.77
CA THR A 86 -7.85 -4.78 8.89
C THR A 86 -8.77 -4.45 7.71
N SER A 87 -8.23 -3.91 6.62
CA SER A 87 -9.00 -3.61 5.42
C SER A 87 -9.30 -4.89 4.64
N PHE A 88 -10.54 -5.06 4.18
CA PHE A 88 -10.92 -6.13 3.27
C PHE A 88 -10.43 -5.90 1.84
N ASP A 89 -10.20 -4.64 1.47
CA ASP A 89 -9.83 -4.22 0.12
C ASP A 89 -8.31 -4.22 -0.11
N VAL A 90 -7.52 -4.24 0.97
CA VAL A 90 -6.06 -4.22 0.90
C VAL A 90 -5.49 -5.44 1.61
N LEU A 91 -4.90 -6.33 0.83
CA LEU A 91 -4.23 -7.53 1.35
C LEU A 91 -2.71 -7.37 1.20
N GLU A 92 -2.00 -7.45 2.34
CA GLU A 92 -0.54 -7.43 2.37
C GLU A 92 -0.03 -8.85 2.62
N LEU A 93 0.81 -9.35 1.71
CA LEU A 93 1.40 -10.67 1.75
C LEU A 93 2.91 -10.54 1.74
N ASP A 94 3.55 -11.25 2.66
CA ASP A 94 4.98 -11.49 2.59
C ASP A 94 5.23 -12.66 1.64
N ALA A 95 5.78 -12.36 0.46
CA ALA A 95 6.07 -13.34 -0.58
C ALA A 95 7.10 -14.37 -0.13
N ALA A 96 8.05 -13.99 0.73
CA ALA A 96 9.05 -14.92 1.26
C ALA A 96 8.42 -16.05 2.10
N SER A 97 7.32 -15.75 2.78
CA SER A 97 6.57 -16.70 3.61
C SER A 97 5.47 -17.44 2.83
N ASN A 98 5.07 -16.93 1.66
CA ASN A 98 3.96 -17.45 0.85
C ASN A 98 4.41 -17.79 -0.58
N ASN A 99 5.59 -18.37 -0.75
CA ASN A 99 6.24 -18.61 -2.05
C ASN A 99 5.73 -19.83 -2.84
N GLY A 100 4.81 -20.62 -2.28
CA GLY A 100 4.23 -21.76 -3.00
C GLY A 100 3.39 -21.34 -4.22
N VAL A 101 3.49 -22.09 -5.31
CA VAL A 101 2.68 -21.89 -6.53
C VAL A 101 1.18 -21.87 -6.22
N ASP A 102 0.73 -22.71 -5.29
CA ASP A 102 -0.67 -22.77 -4.90
C ASP A 102 -1.13 -21.51 -4.16
N ASN A 103 -0.27 -20.86 -3.39
CA ASN A 103 -0.59 -19.58 -2.74
C ASN A 103 -0.85 -18.48 -3.77
N ILE A 104 -0.08 -18.46 -4.87
CA ILE A 104 -0.30 -17.51 -5.96
C ILE A 104 -1.57 -17.82 -6.74
N ARG A 105 -1.89 -19.10 -6.96
CA ARG A 105 -3.16 -19.48 -7.59
C ARG A 105 -4.35 -18.99 -6.76
N GLU A 106 -4.31 -19.22 -5.45
CA GLU A 106 -5.36 -18.73 -4.54
C GLU A 106 -5.43 -17.20 -4.54
N LEU A 107 -4.29 -16.50 -4.61
CA LEU A 107 -4.26 -15.05 -4.73
C LEU A 107 -4.95 -14.54 -6.00
N ILE A 108 -4.70 -15.18 -7.14
CA ILE A 108 -5.32 -14.85 -8.42
C ILE A 108 -6.83 -15.08 -8.37
N GLU A 109 -7.28 -16.19 -7.79
CA GLU A 109 -8.71 -16.47 -7.58
C GLU A 109 -9.37 -15.42 -6.68
N ARG A 110 -8.69 -15.04 -5.59
CA ARG A 110 -9.15 -13.96 -4.72
C ARG A 110 -9.22 -12.64 -5.46
N ALA A 111 -8.26 -12.32 -6.33
CA ALA A 111 -8.27 -11.10 -7.12
C ALA A 111 -9.45 -11.00 -8.09
N ALA A 112 -9.97 -12.14 -8.56
CA ALA A 112 -11.13 -12.21 -9.46
C ALA A 112 -12.47 -11.97 -8.74
N MET A 113 -12.51 -12.06 -7.41
CA MET A 113 -13.73 -11.79 -6.63
C MET A 113 -13.99 -10.29 -6.48
N GLY A 114 -15.27 -9.89 -6.50
CA GLY A 114 -15.68 -8.50 -6.24
C GLY A 114 -15.25 -8.01 -4.85
N ASN A 115 -15.08 -6.69 -4.70
CA ASN A 115 -14.74 -6.06 -3.43
C ASN A 115 -15.78 -5.00 -3.04
N PRO A 116 -15.92 -4.70 -1.73
CA PRO A 116 -16.80 -3.64 -1.26
C PRO A 116 -16.23 -2.22 -1.48
N GLY A 117 -14.91 -2.06 -1.48
CA GLY A 117 -14.25 -0.76 -1.69
C GLY A 117 -14.06 -0.37 -3.16
N ARG A 118 -13.42 0.77 -3.40
CA ARG A 118 -13.21 1.30 -4.77
C ARG A 118 -12.16 0.50 -5.55
N HIS A 119 -11.10 0.06 -4.87
CA HIS A 119 -9.99 -0.68 -5.47
C HIS A 119 -9.59 -1.84 -4.57
N ARG A 120 -9.45 -3.03 -5.17
CA ARG A 120 -8.80 -4.16 -4.52
C ARG A 120 -7.29 -4.10 -4.75
N VAL A 121 -6.51 -3.97 -3.69
CA VAL A 121 -5.05 -3.78 -3.75
C VAL A 121 -4.35 -4.94 -3.07
N PHE A 122 -3.40 -5.54 -3.78
CA PHE A 122 -2.51 -6.57 -3.25
C PHE A 122 -1.10 -5.98 -3.11
N ILE A 123 -0.55 -6.03 -1.91
CA ILE A 123 0.82 -5.61 -1.62
C ILE A 123 1.65 -6.87 -1.41
N LEU A 124 2.55 -7.17 -2.34
CA LEU A 124 3.47 -8.30 -2.26
C LEU A 124 4.84 -7.79 -1.80
N ASP A 125 5.18 -7.99 -0.53
CA ASP A 125 6.50 -7.63 -0.01
C ASP A 125 7.51 -8.75 -0.32
N GLU A 126 8.75 -8.38 -0.60
CA GLU A 126 9.83 -9.29 -1.01
C GLU A 126 9.48 -10.24 -2.18
N VAL A 127 8.73 -9.73 -3.18
CA VAL A 127 8.23 -10.48 -4.36
C VAL A 127 9.29 -11.23 -5.17
N HIS A 128 10.58 -10.92 -5.01
CA HIS A 128 11.67 -11.64 -5.67
C HIS A 128 11.91 -13.06 -5.09
N MET A 129 11.24 -13.41 -3.99
CA MET A 129 11.30 -14.71 -3.33
C MET A 129 10.20 -15.69 -3.78
N LEU A 130 9.33 -15.25 -4.70
CA LEU A 130 8.24 -16.04 -5.30
C LEU A 130 8.70 -16.91 -6.47
#